data_AF-A0AB35L6L8-F1
#
_entry.id   AF-A0AB35L6L8-F1
#
_cell.length_a   1.000
_cell.length_b   1.000
_cell.length_c   1.000
_cell.angle_alpha   90.00
_cell.angle_beta   90.00
_cell.angle_gamma   90.00
#
_symmetry.space_group_name_H-M   'P 1'
#
loop_
_entity.id
_entity.type
_entity.pdbx_description
1 polymer ?
#
loop_
_entity_poly.entity_id
_entity_poly.type
_entity_poly.pdbx_seq_one_letter_code
_entity_poly.pdbx_strand_id
1 'polypeptide(L)'
;MKQINWNAEKNQQLMSERGVSFEDVLFALQSGGLLDDGPHPNRDKYPNQRLLVVRIDDYAWLVPYVENDGEIFLKTVIPSRKATKKFLGGGSMAKTKLDPEEQELLEAYESGEFESDLDADRREYLTKAAEETFKKDKRINIRISSRDLEALQRRALEEGLPYQSLVSSVLHKYVSGGLKDISANKSGQRTR
;
A
#
# COMPACT_ATOMS: atom_id res chain seq x y z
N MET A 1 4.16 -6.92 -18.91
CA MET A 1 4.16 -7.61 -17.60
C MET A 1 2.72 -7.82 -17.18
N LYS A 2 2.46 -8.53 -16.08
CA LYS A 2 1.10 -8.62 -15.53
C LYS A 2 0.69 -7.29 -14.93
N GLN A 3 -0.56 -6.91 -15.12
CA GLN A 3 -1.13 -5.73 -14.44
C GLN A 3 -1.54 -6.12 -13.02
N ILE A 4 -1.37 -5.18 -12.10
CA ILE A 4 -1.83 -5.33 -10.72
C ILE A 4 -3.22 -4.71 -10.61
N ASN A 5 -4.20 -5.50 -10.20
CA ASN A 5 -5.59 -5.11 -10.06
C ASN A 5 -6.06 -5.27 -8.61
N TRP A 6 -7.11 -4.54 -8.26
CA TRP A 6 -7.76 -4.61 -6.95
C TRP A 6 -9.22 -4.20 -7.05
N ASN A 7 -10.00 -4.55 -6.03
CA ASN A 7 -11.37 -4.07 -5.89
C ASN A 7 -11.39 -2.64 -5.33
N ALA A 8 -12.06 -1.71 -6.02
CA ALA A 8 -12.12 -0.30 -5.66
C ALA A 8 -12.90 -0.03 -4.35
N GLU A 9 -13.97 -0.77 -4.06
CA GLU A 9 -14.74 -0.65 -2.82
C GLU A 9 -13.91 -1.12 -1.63
N LYS A 10 -13.20 -2.25 -1.77
CA LYS A 10 -12.27 -2.74 -0.75
C LYS A 10 -11.13 -1.75 -0.52
N ASN A 11 -10.62 -1.11 -1.57
CA ASN A 11 -9.62 -0.03 -1.43
C ASN A 11 -10.15 1.11 -0.57
N GLN A 12 -11.38 1.59 -0.85
CA GLN A 12 -12.01 2.64 -0.04
C GLN A 12 -12.21 2.20 1.42
N GLN A 13 -12.59 0.94 1.65
CA GLN A 13 -12.71 0.39 2.99
C GLN A 13 -11.35 0.44 3.73
N LEU A 14 -10.28 -0.05 3.11
CA LEU A 14 -8.93 -0.03 3.69
C LEU A 14 -8.47 1.40 4.03
N MET A 15 -8.79 2.37 3.18
CA MET A 15 -8.46 3.76 3.44
C MET A 15 -9.24 4.33 4.62
N SER A 16 -10.54 4.04 4.71
CA SER A 16 -11.38 4.53 5.80
C SER A 16 -11.05 3.89 7.15
N GLU A 17 -10.70 2.60 7.16
CA GLU A 17 -10.47 1.83 8.38
C GLU A 17 -9.00 1.85 8.85
N ARG A 18 -8.06 1.93 7.90
CA ARG A 18 -6.63 1.67 8.15
C ARG A 18 -5.73 2.80 7.67
N GLY A 19 -6.26 3.75 6.90
CA GLY A 19 -5.48 4.84 6.31
C GLY A 19 -4.52 4.39 5.20
N VAL A 20 -4.71 3.20 4.63
CA VAL A 20 -3.85 2.65 3.57
C VAL A 20 -4.65 2.33 2.32
N SER A 21 -4.03 2.45 1.16
CA SER A 21 -4.59 2.08 -0.14
C SER A 21 -3.73 1.03 -0.84
N PHE A 22 -4.29 0.34 -1.83
CA PHE A 22 -3.53 -0.50 -2.73
C PHE A 22 -2.54 0.30 -3.59
N GLU A 23 -2.81 1.59 -3.83
CA GLU A 23 -1.85 2.46 -4.47
C GLU A 23 -0.62 2.70 -3.58
N ASP A 24 -0.78 2.83 -2.26
CA ASP A 24 0.35 2.92 -1.33
C ASP A 24 1.19 1.62 -1.37
N VAL A 25 0.55 0.45 -1.58
CA VAL A 25 1.25 -0.83 -1.80
C VAL A 25 2.07 -0.80 -3.09
N LEU A 26 1.45 -0.47 -4.23
CA LEU A 26 2.14 -0.36 -5.52
C LEU A 26 3.33 0.59 -5.44
N PHE A 27 3.10 1.70 -4.77
CA PHE A 27 4.09 2.72 -4.59
C PHE A 27 5.29 2.24 -3.77
N ALA A 28 5.02 1.52 -2.67
CA ALA A 28 6.06 0.88 -1.89
C ALA A 28 6.81 -0.20 -2.69
N LEU A 29 6.16 -0.95 -3.58
CA LEU A 29 6.85 -1.89 -4.47
C LEU A 29 7.82 -1.18 -5.43
N GLN A 30 7.46 0.01 -5.91
CA GLN A 30 8.30 0.84 -6.78
C GLN A 30 9.48 1.47 -6.02
N SER A 31 9.27 1.95 -4.79
CA SER A 31 10.29 2.66 -4.00
C SER A 31 11.23 1.74 -3.20
N GLY A 32 11.18 0.43 -3.46
CA GLY A 32 12.03 -0.56 -2.77
C GLY A 32 11.52 -0.94 -1.37
N GLY A 33 10.27 -0.63 -1.05
CA GLY A 33 9.58 -1.02 0.18
C GLY A 33 9.16 -2.49 0.25
N LEU A 34 9.39 -3.30 -0.79
CA LEU A 34 9.18 -4.75 -0.72
C LEU A 34 10.19 -5.38 0.25
N LEU A 35 9.68 -5.89 1.38
CA LEU A 35 10.47 -6.55 2.41
C LEU A 35 10.59 -8.05 2.14
N ASP A 36 9.49 -8.70 1.76
CA ASP A 36 9.41 -10.15 1.58
C ASP A 36 8.26 -10.53 0.61
N ASP A 37 8.33 -11.72 0.02
CA ASP A 37 7.28 -12.35 -0.81
C ASP A 37 7.35 -13.87 -0.59
N GLY A 38 6.19 -14.54 -0.63
CA GLY A 38 6.10 -15.96 -0.38
C GLY A 38 4.71 -16.54 -0.62
N PRO A 39 4.58 -17.85 -0.82
CA PRO A 39 3.29 -18.53 -0.86
C PRO A 39 2.58 -18.45 0.49
N HIS A 40 1.25 -18.56 0.46
CA HIS A 40 0.45 -18.64 1.68
C HIS A 40 0.90 -19.84 2.55
N PRO A 41 1.06 -19.70 3.88
CA PRO A 41 1.47 -20.81 4.75
C PRO A 41 0.50 -22.01 4.69
N ASN A 42 -0.81 -21.73 4.70
CA ASN A 42 -1.84 -22.74 4.52
C ASN A 42 -2.18 -22.93 3.02
N ARG A 43 -1.37 -23.72 2.31
CA ARG A 43 -1.56 -23.99 0.87
C ARG A 43 -2.77 -24.88 0.57
N ASP A 44 -3.19 -25.71 1.53
CA ASP A 44 -4.36 -26.58 1.34
C ASP A 44 -5.65 -25.75 1.20
N LYS A 45 -5.77 -24.68 1.99
CA LYS A 45 -6.90 -23.76 1.93
C LYS A 45 -6.74 -22.66 0.87
N TYR A 46 -5.50 -22.24 0.60
CA TYR A 46 -5.20 -21.12 -0.31
C TYR A 46 -4.05 -21.45 -1.30
N PRO A 47 -4.25 -22.40 -2.23
CA PRO A 47 -3.16 -22.96 -3.06
C PRO A 47 -2.52 -21.96 -4.04
N ASN A 48 -3.28 -20.96 -4.50
CA ASN A 48 -2.82 -19.97 -5.48
C ASN A 48 -2.62 -18.58 -4.85
N GLN A 49 -2.66 -18.49 -3.52
CA GLN A 49 -2.49 -17.23 -2.82
C GLN A 49 -1.05 -17.08 -2.37
N ARG A 50 -0.56 -15.86 -2.49
CA ARG A 50 0.76 -15.44 -2.05
C ARG A 50 0.63 -14.21 -1.16
N LEU A 51 1.69 -13.88 -0.44
CA LEU A 51 1.70 -12.84 0.56
C LEU A 51 2.92 -11.94 0.38
N LEU A 52 2.69 -10.68 0.00
CA LEU A 52 3.74 -9.67 0.03
C LEU A 52 3.87 -9.13 1.46
N VAL A 53 5.11 -8.88 1.87
CA VAL A 53 5.41 -8.07 3.05
C VAL A 53 5.98 -6.75 2.56
N VAL A 54 5.25 -5.67 2.80
CA VAL A 54 5.56 -4.35 2.24
C VAL A 54 5.69 -3.34 3.38
N ARG A 55 6.75 -2.54 3.34
CA ARG A 55 6.92 -1.39 4.22
C ARG A 55 6.16 -0.21 3.64
N ILE A 56 5.19 0.30 4.39
CA ILE A 56 4.51 1.57 4.12
C ILE A 56 4.75 2.44 5.35
N ASP A 57 5.39 3.58 5.14
CA ASP A 57 5.93 4.44 6.19
C ASP A 57 6.87 3.67 7.14
N ASP A 58 6.58 3.66 8.44
CA ASP A 58 7.36 2.99 9.49
C ASP A 58 6.77 1.62 9.91
N TYR A 59 5.84 1.08 9.12
CA TYR A 59 5.12 -0.14 9.46
C TYR A 59 5.12 -1.19 8.35
N ALA A 60 5.16 -2.47 8.72
CA ALA A 60 5.10 -3.58 7.78
C ALA A 60 3.68 -4.12 7.64
N TRP A 61 3.25 -4.25 6.38
CA TRP A 61 1.92 -4.71 5.99
C TRP A 61 2.02 -6.01 5.20
N LEU A 62 1.11 -6.93 5.48
CA LEU A 62 0.92 -8.16 4.73
C LEU A 62 -0.16 -7.91 3.67
N VAL A 63 0.17 -8.19 2.42
CA VAL A 63 -0.72 -7.98 1.28
C VAL A 63 -0.95 -9.32 0.59
N PRO A 64 -2.03 -10.05 0.93
CA PRO A 64 -2.38 -11.27 0.23
C PRO A 64 -2.82 -10.95 -1.20
N TYR A 65 -2.30 -11.72 -2.15
CA TYR A 65 -2.61 -11.57 -3.56
C TYR A 65 -2.75 -12.94 -4.25
N VAL A 66 -3.47 -12.96 -5.36
CA VAL A 66 -3.54 -14.11 -6.26
C VAL A 66 -2.90 -13.71 -7.57
N GLU A 67 -2.01 -14.54 -8.09
CA GLU A 67 -1.39 -14.35 -9.39
C GLU A 67 -1.92 -15.42 -10.36
N ASN A 68 -2.50 -14.99 -11.47
CA ASN A 68 -2.90 -15.86 -12.58
C ASN A 68 -2.07 -15.52 -13.84
N ASP A 69 -2.37 -16.11 -14.99
CA ASP A 69 -1.58 -15.89 -16.21
C ASP A 69 -1.62 -14.44 -16.74
N GLY A 70 -2.66 -13.67 -16.43
CA GLY A 70 -2.88 -12.32 -16.96
C GLY A 70 -2.65 -11.18 -15.97
N GLU A 71 -2.86 -11.39 -14.68
CA GLU A 71 -2.89 -10.34 -13.67
C GLU A 71 -2.44 -10.81 -12.28
N ILE A 72 -2.10 -9.82 -11.45
CA ILE A 72 -1.89 -9.94 -10.00
C ILE A 72 -3.06 -9.22 -9.32
N PHE A 73 -3.86 -9.92 -8.53
CA PHE A 73 -5.00 -9.34 -7.84
C PHE A 73 -4.73 -9.21 -6.35
N LEU A 74 -4.68 -7.97 -5.83
CA LEU A 74 -4.49 -7.68 -4.41
C LEU A 74 -5.83 -7.82 -3.67
N LYS A 75 -5.88 -8.64 -2.61
CA LYS A 75 -7.11 -8.91 -1.86
C LYS A 75 -7.34 -7.91 -0.73
N THR A 76 -6.30 -7.61 0.06
CA THR A 76 -6.40 -6.73 1.24
C THR A 76 -5.02 -6.30 1.72
N VAL A 77 -4.94 -5.44 2.74
CA VAL A 77 -3.72 -4.92 3.35
C VAL A 77 -3.85 -5.03 4.87
N ILE A 78 -3.05 -5.89 5.50
CA ILE A 78 -3.18 -6.30 6.90
C ILE A 78 -1.95 -5.83 7.68
N PRO A 79 -2.10 -5.04 8.76
CA PRO A 79 -0.96 -4.61 9.55
C PRO A 79 -0.36 -5.80 10.32
N SER A 80 0.96 -6.01 10.23
CA SER A 80 1.64 -7.08 10.98
C SER A 80 2.70 -6.54 11.95
N ARG A 81 2.43 -6.73 13.25
CA ARG A 81 3.38 -6.39 14.31
C ARG A 81 4.62 -7.29 14.25
N LYS A 82 4.42 -8.58 13.96
CA LYS A 82 5.52 -9.54 13.82
C LYS A 82 6.44 -9.19 12.66
N ALA A 83 5.88 -8.86 11.49
CA ALA A 83 6.67 -8.41 10.34
C ALA A 83 7.41 -7.10 10.65
N THR A 84 6.73 -6.15 11.29
CA THR A 84 7.34 -4.87 11.71
C THR A 84 8.52 -5.10 12.66
N LYS A 85 8.36 -5.99 13.65
CA LYS A 85 9.46 -6.37 14.54
C LYS A 85 10.60 -7.08 13.82
N LYS A 86 10.28 -7.97 12.88
CA LYS A 86 11.26 -8.75 12.09
C LYS A 86 12.12 -7.85 11.19
N PHE A 87 11.49 -6.90 10.50
CA PHE A 87 12.16 -6.12 9.44
C PHE A 87 12.51 -4.68 9.84
N LEU A 88 11.75 -4.06 10.74
CA LEU A 88 11.87 -2.63 11.08
C LEU A 88 12.33 -2.40 12.53
N GLY A 89 12.55 -3.45 13.32
CA GLY A 89 13.04 -3.35 14.70
C GLY A 89 11.95 -3.04 15.74
N GLY A 90 10.69 -2.93 15.33
CA GLY A 90 9.52 -2.72 16.19
C GLY A 90 8.77 -1.44 15.87
N GLY A 91 7.46 -1.44 16.15
CA GLY A 91 6.56 -0.31 15.91
C GLY A 91 5.25 -0.50 16.67
N SER A 92 4.57 0.60 17.00
CA SER A 92 3.30 0.58 17.73
C SER A 92 2.16 1.07 16.83
N MET A 93 1.25 0.16 16.47
CA MET A 93 -0.01 0.51 15.80
C MET A 93 -1.21 0.06 16.65
N ALA A 94 -2.26 0.87 16.62
CA ALA A 94 -3.54 0.54 17.24
C ALA A 94 -4.11 -0.76 16.64
N LYS A 95 -4.85 -1.55 17.43
CA LYS A 95 -5.52 -2.75 16.92
C LYS A 95 -6.56 -2.32 15.88
N THR A 96 -6.36 -2.77 14.64
CA THR A 96 -7.33 -2.60 13.56
C THR A 96 -8.38 -3.71 13.61
N LYS A 97 -9.59 -3.41 13.14
CA LYS A 97 -10.62 -4.43 12.94
C LYS A 97 -10.24 -5.27 11.73
N LEU A 98 -9.97 -6.55 11.97
CA LEU A 98 -9.74 -7.55 10.93
C LEU A 98 -10.98 -8.43 10.84
N ASP A 99 -11.35 -8.82 9.64
CA ASP A 99 -12.34 -9.88 9.45
C ASP A 99 -11.73 -11.26 9.81
N PRO A 100 -12.54 -12.33 9.97
CA PRO A 100 -12.01 -13.64 10.34
C PRO A 100 -10.98 -14.21 9.35
N GLU A 101 -11.10 -13.90 8.05
CA GLU A 101 -10.15 -14.36 7.03
C GLU A 101 -8.81 -13.63 7.19
N GLU A 102 -8.86 -12.31 7.40
CA GLU A 102 -7.69 -11.47 7.64
C GLU A 102 -6.97 -11.82 8.96
N GLN A 103 -7.73 -12.17 9.99
CA GLN A 103 -7.17 -12.62 11.26
C GLN A 103 -6.48 -13.98 11.10
N GLU A 104 -7.10 -14.93 10.40
CA GLU A 104 -6.49 -16.23 10.08
C GLU A 104 -5.19 -16.05 9.26
N LEU A 105 -5.20 -15.17 8.27
CA LEU A 105 -4.02 -14.80 7.49
C LEU A 105 -2.89 -14.26 8.37
N LEU A 106 -3.22 -13.37 9.30
CA LEU A 106 -2.25 -12.81 10.24
C LEU A 106 -1.70 -13.89 11.16
N GLU A 107 -2.57 -14.74 11.73
CA GLU A 107 -2.18 -15.85 12.61
C GLU A 107 -1.31 -16.88 11.89
N ALA A 108 -1.62 -17.21 10.63
CA ALA A 108 -0.82 -18.11 9.80
C ALA A 108 0.58 -17.55 9.51
N TYR A 109 0.71 -16.23 9.30
CA TYR A 109 2.03 -15.60 9.24
C TYR A 109 2.74 -15.62 10.61
N GLU A 110 1.97 -15.44 11.69
CA GLU A 110 2.47 -15.42 13.06
C GLU A 110 2.86 -16.81 13.61
N SER A 111 2.34 -17.91 13.07
CA SER A 111 2.78 -19.27 13.41
C SER A 111 4.23 -19.54 13.03
N GLY A 112 4.77 -18.80 12.05
CA GLY A 112 6.14 -18.97 11.57
C GLY A 112 6.30 -19.96 10.43
N GLU A 113 5.19 -20.44 9.86
CA GLU A 113 5.16 -21.34 8.70
C GLU A 113 5.31 -20.60 7.36
N PHE A 114 5.41 -19.27 7.38
CA PHE A 114 5.66 -18.47 6.17
C PHE A 114 7.09 -18.68 5.67
N GLU A 115 7.21 -19.31 4.51
CA GLU A 115 8.46 -19.49 3.79
C GLU A 115 8.61 -18.39 2.72
N SER A 116 9.64 -17.56 2.88
CA SER A 116 10.04 -16.59 1.86
C SER A 116 10.60 -17.30 0.64
N ASP A 117 10.12 -16.93 -0.55
CA ASP A 117 10.70 -17.32 -1.83
C ASP A 117 11.13 -16.09 -2.66
N LEU A 118 11.30 -14.93 -2.01
CA LEU A 118 11.68 -13.69 -2.66
C LEU A 118 13.14 -13.72 -3.11
N ASP A 119 13.35 -13.88 -4.43
CA ASP A 119 14.64 -13.69 -5.08
C ASP A 119 14.75 -12.33 -5.80
N ALA A 120 15.91 -12.06 -6.39
CA ALA A 120 16.19 -10.80 -7.09
C ALA A 120 15.31 -10.62 -8.33
N ASP A 121 15.07 -11.70 -9.08
CA ASP A 121 14.28 -11.68 -10.32
C ASP A 121 12.80 -11.43 -10.01
N ARG A 122 12.29 -12.05 -8.95
CA ARG A 122 10.93 -11.88 -8.42
C ARG A 122 10.70 -10.47 -7.92
N ARG A 123 11.67 -9.92 -7.18
CA ARG A 123 11.64 -8.51 -6.75
C ARG A 123 11.55 -7.58 -7.96
N GLU A 124 12.43 -7.75 -8.94
CA GLU A 124 12.45 -6.93 -10.15
C GLU A 124 11.13 -7.07 -10.94
N TYR A 125 10.59 -8.28 -11.04
CA TYR A 125 9.31 -8.55 -11.69
C TYR A 125 8.15 -7.81 -11.02
N LEU A 126 8.02 -7.91 -9.68
CA LEU A 126 6.97 -7.23 -8.92
C LEU A 126 7.10 -5.70 -8.99
N THR A 127 8.32 -5.17 -8.91
CA THR A 127 8.59 -3.74 -9.07
C THR A 127 8.16 -3.25 -10.46
N LYS A 128 8.56 -3.94 -11.53
CA LYS A 128 8.17 -3.57 -12.91
C LYS A 128 6.66 -3.72 -13.16
N ALA A 129 6.02 -4.74 -12.60
CA ALA A 129 4.57 -4.90 -12.68
C ALA A 129 3.84 -3.73 -12.00
N ALA A 130 4.33 -3.27 -10.84
CA ALA A 130 3.80 -2.09 -10.17
C ALA A 130 4.03 -0.81 -11.00
N GLU A 131 5.21 -0.63 -11.59
CA GLU A 131 5.51 0.51 -12.47
C GLU A 131 4.61 0.56 -13.71
N GLU A 132 4.39 -0.58 -14.38
CA GLU A 132 3.50 -0.66 -15.55
C GLU A 132 2.05 -0.35 -15.18
N THR A 133 1.59 -0.85 -14.04
CA THR A 133 0.24 -0.58 -13.52
C THR A 133 0.07 0.90 -13.14
N PHE A 134 1.11 1.51 -12.58
CA PHE A 134 1.11 2.91 -12.17
C PHE A 134 1.28 3.90 -13.34
N LYS A 135 1.45 3.43 -14.60
CA LYS A 135 1.55 4.32 -15.76
C LYS A 135 0.26 5.13 -15.90
N LYS A 136 0.34 6.39 -15.46
CA LYS A 136 -0.68 7.43 -15.60
C LYS A 136 -1.02 7.58 -17.09
N ASP A 137 -2.12 6.96 -17.51
CA ASP A 137 -2.64 6.99 -18.87
C ASP A 137 -3.10 8.40 -19.28
N LYS A 138 -3.44 9.24 -18.29
CA LYS A 138 -3.91 10.61 -18.50
C LYS A 138 -2.97 11.65 -17.89
N ARG A 139 -2.62 12.65 -18.70
CA ARG A 139 -1.79 13.80 -18.30
C ARG A 139 -2.68 14.96 -17.84
N ILE A 140 -2.33 15.56 -16.70
CA ILE A 140 -2.95 16.80 -16.20
C ILE A 140 -1.89 17.90 -16.26
N ASN A 141 -2.23 19.07 -16.79
CA ASN A 141 -1.36 20.24 -16.78
C ASN A 141 -1.86 21.23 -15.70
N ILE A 142 -1.02 21.54 -14.72
CA ILE A 142 -1.36 22.37 -13.56
C ILE A 142 -0.35 23.51 -13.46
N ARG A 143 -0.84 24.73 -13.22
CA ARG A 143 0.00 25.86 -12.79
C ARG A 143 0.05 25.91 -11.27
N ILE A 144 1.24 25.89 -10.70
CA ILE A 144 1.46 26.04 -9.25
C ILE A 144 2.56 27.08 -9.00
N SER A 145 2.58 27.68 -7.81
CA SER A 145 3.63 28.64 -7.45
C SER A 145 4.99 27.95 -7.31
N SER A 146 6.08 28.66 -7.58
CA SER A 146 7.44 28.13 -7.37
C SER A 146 7.66 27.69 -5.92
N ARG A 147 7.15 28.47 -4.97
CA ARG A 147 7.21 28.17 -3.53
C ARG A 147 6.53 26.83 -3.19
N ASP A 148 5.35 26.57 -3.75
CA ASP A 148 4.62 25.32 -3.50
C ASP A 148 5.30 24.14 -4.19
N LEU A 149 5.84 24.33 -5.40
CA LEU A 149 6.62 23.30 -6.10
C LEU A 149 7.84 22.87 -5.28
N GLU A 150 8.61 23.84 -4.77
CA GLU A 150 9.77 23.57 -3.92
C GLU A 150 9.39 22.85 -2.62
N ALA A 151 8.27 23.23 -2.01
CA ALA A 151 7.76 22.56 -0.81
C ALA A 151 7.36 21.10 -1.09
N LEU A 152 6.68 20.85 -2.20
CA LEU A 152 6.32 19.50 -2.65
C LEU A 152 7.56 18.66 -2.94
N GLN A 153 8.56 19.23 -3.63
CA GLN A 153 9.81 18.54 -3.92
C GLN A 153 10.59 18.18 -2.65
N ARG A 154 10.67 19.11 -1.69
CA ARG A 154 11.35 18.85 -0.42
C ARG A 154 10.66 17.74 0.36
N ARG A 155 9.33 17.77 0.45
CA ARG A 155 8.56 16.75 1.15
C ARG A 155 8.64 15.39 0.47
N ALA A 156 8.62 15.37 -0.86
CA ALA A 156 8.82 14.15 -1.61
C ALA A 156 10.22 13.56 -1.34
N LEU A 157 11.27 14.41 -1.31
CA LEU A 157 12.63 13.97 -0.98
C LEU A 157 12.74 13.40 0.44
N GLU A 158 12.11 14.03 1.43
CA GLU A 158 12.04 13.54 2.82
C GLU A 158 11.38 12.15 2.90
N GLU A 159 10.34 11.92 2.12
CA GLU A 159 9.65 10.64 2.03
C GLU A 159 10.39 9.64 1.11
N GLY A 160 11.47 10.06 0.43
CA GLY A 160 12.25 9.23 -0.51
C GLY A 160 11.59 9.03 -1.88
N LEU A 161 10.70 9.95 -2.27
CA LEU A 161 9.74 9.81 -3.35
C LEU A 161 10.00 10.80 -4.49
N PRO A 162 9.74 10.43 -5.76
CA PRO A 162 9.62 11.41 -6.83
C PRO A 162 8.47 12.38 -6.55
N TYR A 163 8.69 13.68 -6.72
CA TYR A 163 7.66 14.69 -6.42
C TYR A 163 6.37 14.52 -7.24
N GLN A 164 6.46 14.03 -8.48
CA GLN A 164 5.25 13.74 -9.27
C GLN A 164 4.46 12.56 -8.70
N SER A 165 5.13 11.62 -8.05
CA SER A 165 4.48 10.49 -7.38
C SER A 165 3.80 10.94 -6.10
N LEU A 166 4.44 11.82 -5.31
CA LEU A 166 3.80 12.47 -4.17
C LEU A 166 2.54 13.24 -4.59
N VAL A 167 2.63 14.06 -5.65
CA VAL A 167 1.47 14.83 -6.15
C VAL A 167 0.32 13.90 -6.55
N SER A 168 0.60 12.79 -7.24
CA SER A 168 -0.46 11.84 -7.59
C SER A 168 -1.02 11.09 -6.38
N SER A 169 -0.18 10.70 -5.42
CA SER A 169 -0.63 10.10 -4.16
C SER A 169 -1.55 11.06 -3.41
N VAL A 170 -1.21 12.35 -3.33
CA VAL A 170 -2.05 13.38 -2.70
C VAL A 170 -3.40 13.53 -3.42
N LEU A 171 -3.40 13.60 -4.75
CA LEU A 171 -4.64 13.68 -5.53
C LEU A 171 -5.51 12.44 -5.34
N HIS A 172 -4.91 11.25 -5.35
CA HIS A 172 -5.62 10.00 -5.06
C HIS A 172 -6.20 10.04 -3.65
N LYS A 173 -5.37 10.30 -2.63
CA LYS A 173 -5.77 10.39 -1.21
C LYS A 173 -6.89 11.39 -0.99
N TYR A 174 -6.90 12.50 -1.74
CA TYR A 174 -7.99 13.47 -1.71
C TYR A 174 -9.29 12.92 -2.31
N VAL A 175 -9.24 12.35 -3.53
CA VAL A 175 -10.43 11.82 -4.23
C VAL A 175 -11.03 10.60 -3.50
N SER A 176 -10.17 9.78 -2.91
CA SER A 176 -10.55 8.57 -2.16
C SER A 176 -10.93 8.86 -0.70
N GLY A 177 -10.83 10.11 -0.24
CA GLY A 177 -11.28 10.54 1.09
C GLY A 177 -10.29 10.30 2.24
N GLY A 178 -9.08 9.82 1.96
CA GLY A 178 -8.00 9.68 2.94
C GLY A 178 -7.36 11.00 3.36
N LEU A 179 -7.51 12.05 2.55
CA LEU A 179 -7.07 13.41 2.87
C LEU A 179 -8.29 14.32 3.02
N LYS A 180 -8.58 14.74 4.26
CA LYS A 180 -9.69 15.66 4.58
C LYS A 180 -9.17 17.08 4.75
N ASP A 181 -9.87 18.02 4.12
CA ASP A 181 -9.62 19.44 4.31
C ASP A 181 -10.11 19.87 5.70
N ILE A 182 -9.17 20.09 6.62
CA ILE A 182 -9.40 20.61 7.98
C ILE A 182 -9.93 22.04 8.00
N SER A 183 -9.85 22.79 6.90
CA SER A 183 -10.35 24.16 6.75
C SER A 183 -11.86 24.20 6.52
N ALA A 184 -12.42 23.19 5.84
CA ALA A 184 -13.82 23.15 5.43
C ALA A 184 -14.79 22.97 6.62
N ASN A 185 -14.34 22.42 7.75
CA ASN A 185 -15.17 22.25 8.94
C ASN A 185 -15.34 23.53 9.79
N LYS A 186 -14.62 24.63 9.48
CA LYS A 186 -14.75 25.90 10.22
C LYS A 186 -15.85 26.82 9.70
N SER A 187 -16.46 26.52 8.55
CA SER A 187 -17.55 27.34 7.99
C SER A 187 -18.93 27.05 8.61
N GLY A 188 -19.09 25.95 9.37
CA GLY A 188 -20.35 25.55 9.99
C GLY A 188 -20.64 26.12 11.39
N GLN A 189 -19.70 26.83 12.03
CA GLN A 189 -19.86 27.37 13.40
C GLN A 189 -20.04 28.89 13.46
N ARG A 190 -20.36 29.55 12.34
CA ARG A 190 -20.72 30.98 12.32
C ARG A 190 -22.15 31.17 11.87
N THR A 191 -23.09 30.98 12.81
CA THR A 191 -24.45 31.55 12.93
C THR A 191 -25.11 30.77 14.07
N ARG A 192 -25.60 31.32 15.18
CA ARG A 192 -26.01 32.67 15.57
C ARG A 192 -25.61 32.93 17.02
#